data_AF-A0A1E5GT79-F1
#
_entry.id   AF-A0A1E5GT79-F1
#
_cell.length_a   1.000
_cell.length_b   1.000
_cell.length_c   1.000
_cell.angle_alpha   90.00
_cell.angle_beta   90.00
_cell.angle_gamma   90.00
#
_symmetry.space_group_name_H-M   'P 1'
#
loop_
_entity.id
_entity.type
_entity.pdbx_description
1 polymer ?
#
loop_
_entity_poly.entity_id
_entity_poly.type
_entity_poly.pdbx_seq_one_letter_code
_entity_poly.pdbx_strand_id
1 'polypeptide(L)'
;MKIVDRISDFLDDQRRKKHKKIRERNDKLRAKGKNPTKKGWGSMVNTGTGSMNQDRITRIYDAAQQQKNISEEHEIKERRSGEVKRK
;
A
#
# COMPACT_ATOMS: atom_id res chain seq x y z
N MET A 1 -39.03 13.07 -15.33
CA MET A 1 -37.60 13.04 -15.74
C MET A 1 -36.67 13.94 -14.93
N LYS A 2 -37.11 15.12 -14.44
CA LYS A 2 -36.25 16.12 -13.74
C LYS A 2 -35.38 15.65 -12.55
N ILE A 3 -35.70 14.54 -11.88
CA ILE A 3 -34.93 14.04 -10.72
C ILE A 3 -33.73 13.20 -11.14
N VAL A 4 -33.88 12.39 -12.19
CA VAL A 4 -32.79 11.56 -12.72
C VAL A 4 -31.70 12.45 -13.32
N ASP A 5 -32.11 13.51 -14.03
CA ASP A 5 -31.20 14.49 -14.62
C ASP A 5 -30.35 15.19 -13.53
N ARG A 6 -30.98 15.62 -12.42
CA ARG A 6 -30.27 16.21 -11.27
C ARG A 6 -29.27 15.26 -10.63
N ILE A 7 -29.62 13.98 -10.52
CA ILE A 7 -28.71 12.96 -9.97
C ILE A 7 -27.52 12.74 -10.91
N SER A 8 -27.78 12.69 -12.22
CA SER A 8 -26.72 12.57 -13.24
C SER A 8 -25.76 13.76 -13.18
N ASP A 9 -26.30 14.98 -13.15
CA ASP A 9 -25.51 16.22 -13.06
C ASP A 9 -24.66 16.25 -11.79
N PHE A 10 -25.20 15.81 -10.67
CA PHE A 10 -24.46 15.70 -9.41
C PHE A 10 -23.28 14.72 -9.52
N LEU A 11 -23.49 13.53 -10.09
CA LEU A 11 -22.44 12.55 -10.27
C LEU A 11 -21.35 13.04 -11.23
N ASP A 12 -21.74 13.77 -12.27
CA ASP A 12 -20.81 14.39 -13.21
C ASP A 12 -19.96 15.48 -12.57
N ASP A 13 -20.57 16.32 -11.75
CA ASP A 13 -19.84 17.32 -10.98
C ASP A 13 -18.84 16.67 -10.00
N GLN A 14 -19.24 15.59 -9.32
CA GLN A 14 -18.33 14.82 -8.46
C GLN A 14 -17.15 14.22 -9.25
N ARG A 15 -17.40 13.67 -10.44
CA ARG A 15 -16.34 13.16 -11.33
C ARG A 15 -15.37 14.28 -11.74
N ARG A 16 -15.89 15.44 -12.13
CA ARG A 16 -15.09 16.62 -12.50
C ARG A 16 -14.24 17.11 -11.33
N LYS A 17 -14.83 17.24 -10.13
CA LYS A 17 -14.13 17.60 -8.89
C LYS A 17 -13.00 16.63 -8.56
N LYS A 18 -13.26 15.32 -8.65
CA LYS A 18 -12.24 14.28 -8.43
C LYS A 18 -11.09 14.41 -9.43
N HIS A 19 -11.38 14.58 -10.71
CA HIS A 19 -10.35 14.74 -11.74
C HIS A 19 -9.50 16.00 -11.54
N LYS A 20 -10.11 17.12 -11.14
CA LYS A 20 -9.38 18.34 -10.80
C LYS A 20 -8.38 18.11 -9.66
N LYS A 21 -8.82 17.50 -8.56
CA LYS A 21 -7.94 17.15 -7.41
C LYS A 21 -6.76 16.25 -7.82
N ILE A 22 -7.00 15.28 -8.71
CA ILE A 22 -5.94 14.39 -9.21
C ILE A 22 -4.91 15.19 -10.04
N ARG A 23 -5.36 16.09 -10.91
CA ARG A 23 -4.46 16.94 -11.71
C ARG A 23 -3.59 17.81 -10.81
N GLU A 24 -4.20 18.51 -9.85
CA GLU A 24 -3.47 19.34 -8.88
C GLU A 24 -2.43 18.54 -8.08
N ARG A 25 -2.79 17.33 -7.63
CA ARG A 25 -1.85 16.44 -6.94
C ARG A 25 -0.70 16.01 -7.85
N ASN A 26 -1.00 15.70 -9.11
CA ASN A 26 -0.02 15.29 -10.10
C ASN A 26 0.94 16.43 -10.46
N ASP A 27 0.43 17.66 -10.58
CA ASP A 27 1.25 18.84 -10.84
C ASP A 27 2.21 19.12 -9.67
N LYS A 28 1.74 18.98 -8.43
CA LYS A 28 2.60 19.03 -7.24
C LYS A 28 3.69 17.95 -7.24
N LEU A 29 3.40 16.75 -7.75
CA LEU A 29 4.41 15.69 -7.87
C LEU A 29 5.45 16.02 -8.95
N ARG A 30 5.00 16.52 -10.11
CA ARG A 30 5.89 16.96 -11.20
C ARG A 30 6.82 18.09 -10.77
N ALA A 31 6.30 19.06 -10.02
CA ALA A 31 7.09 20.16 -9.44
C ALA A 31 8.20 19.66 -8.50
N LYS A 32 8.01 18.48 -7.87
CA LYS A 32 9.02 17.81 -7.04
C LYS A 32 9.93 16.87 -7.83
N GLY A 33 9.90 16.94 -9.17
CA GLY A 33 10.64 16.04 -10.06
C GLY A 33 10.13 14.60 -10.10
N LYS A 34 8.97 14.31 -9.48
CA LYS A 34 8.38 12.97 -9.46
C LYS A 34 7.39 12.83 -10.61
N ASN A 35 7.51 11.76 -11.40
CA ASN A 35 6.53 11.44 -12.42
C ASN A 35 5.30 10.79 -11.76
N PRO A 36 4.10 11.40 -11.78
CA PRO A 36 2.91 10.78 -11.22
C PRO A 36 2.67 9.42 -11.89
N THR A 37 2.42 8.38 -11.09
CA THR A 37 2.19 7.03 -11.59
C THR A 37 1.10 7.08 -12.68
N LYS A 38 1.43 6.59 -13.89
CA LYS A 38 0.49 6.55 -15.02
C LYS A 38 -0.81 5.91 -14.56
N LYS A 39 -1.95 6.42 -15.05
CA LYS A 39 -3.25 5.74 -14.91
C LYS A 39 -3.12 4.36 -15.56
N GLY A 40 -3.09 3.33 -14.73
CA GLY A 40 -2.70 1.96 -15.02
C GLY A 40 -2.13 1.36 -13.74
N TRP A 41 -1.83 0.07 -13.73
CA TRP A 41 -1.04 -0.55 -12.67
C TRP A 41 0.37 0.07 -12.71
N GLY A 42 0.52 1.29 -12.19
CA GLY A 42 1.84 1.86 -11.91
C GLY A 42 2.61 0.80 -11.13
N SER A 43 3.91 0.61 -11.42
CA SER A 43 4.72 -0.43 -10.81
C SER A 43 4.41 -0.50 -9.32
N MET A 44 3.73 -1.57 -8.92
CA MET A 44 3.23 -1.73 -7.57
C MET A 44 4.44 -1.65 -6.65
N VAL A 45 4.53 -0.59 -5.87
CA VAL A 45 5.61 -0.44 -4.91
C VAL A 45 5.36 -1.55 -3.89
N ASN A 46 6.22 -2.56 -3.88
CA ASN A 46 6.16 -3.64 -2.91
C ASN A 46 6.50 -3.04 -1.53
N THR A 47 5.48 -2.57 -0.82
CA THR A 47 5.61 -1.96 0.52
C THR A 47 5.84 -2.99 1.62
N GLY A 48 6.22 -4.23 1.28
CA GLY A 48 6.33 -5.36 2.22
C GLY A 48 4.98 -5.86 2.76
N THR A 49 3.90 -5.09 2.56
CA THR A 49 2.51 -5.44 2.83
C THR A 49 1.77 -5.95 1.58
N GLY A 50 2.52 -6.44 0.59
CA GLY A 50 2.04 -6.91 -0.71
C GLY A 50 1.28 -8.25 -0.69
N SER A 51 0.81 -8.71 0.47
CA SER A 51 0.15 -10.01 0.63
C SER A 51 -1.34 -10.01 0.32
N MET A 52 -1.95 -8.90 -0.11
CA MET A 52 -3.39 -8.90 -0.42
C MET A 52 -3.72 -9.41 -1.83
N ASN A 53 -2.75 -9.45 -2.76
CA ASN A 53 -2.99 -9.81 -4.18
C ASN A 53 -2.19 -11.04 -4.67
N GLN A 54 -1.56 -11.78 -3.77
CA GLN A 54 -0.85 -13.01 -4.11
C GLN A 54 -1.78 -14.24 -4.09
N ASP A 55 -1.47 -15.26 -4.90
CA ASP A 55 -2.15 -16.54 -4.87
C ASP A 55 -2.15 -17.13 -3.45
N ARG A 56 -3.21 -17.86 -3.10
CA ARG A 56 -3.39 -18.38 -1.72
C ARG A 56 -2.18 -19.17 -1.24
N ILE A 57 -1.56 -19.94 -2.14
CA ILE A 57 -0.41 -20.82 -1.83
C ILE A 57 0.82 -19.99 -1.44
N THR A 58 1.13 -18.93 -2.19
CA THR A 58 2.30 -18.09 -1.91
C THR A 58 2.12 -17.29 -0.63
N ARG A 59 0.88 -16.88 -0.32
CA ARG A 59 0.56 -16.19 0.95
C ARG A 59 0.78 -17.07 2.19
N ILE A 60 0.41 -18.35 2.10
CA ILE A 60 0.61 -19.31 3.21
C ILE A 60 2.11 -19.54 3.42
N TYR A 61 2.87 -19.67 2.33
CA TYR A 61 4.32 -19.86 2.40
C TYR A 61 5.03 -18.65 3.03
N ASP A 62 4.71 -17.43 2.59
CA ASP A 62 5.30 -16.19 3.13
C ASP A 62 4.96 -16.01 4.61
N ALA A 63 3.73 -16.31 5.03
CA ALA A 63 3.34 -16.24 6.44
C ALA A 63 4.10 -17.24 7.32
N ALA A 64 4.28 -18.48 6.84
CA ALA A 64 5.06 -19.48 7.54
C ALA A 64 6.54 -19.08 7.65
N GLN A 65 7.10 -18.47 6.59
CA GLN A 65 8.47 -18.01 6.61
C GLN A 65 8.67 -16.80 7.53
N GLN A 66 7.70 -15.88 7.59
CA GLN A 66 7.71 -14.76 8.53
C GLN A 66 7.67 -15.25 9.99
N GLN A 67 6.84 -16.25 10.31
CA GLN A 67 6.79 -16.82 11.66
C GLN A 67 8.11 -17.47 12.06
N LYS A 68 8.75 -18.21 11.13
CA LYS A 68 10.09 -18.78 11.35
C LYS A 68 11.12 -17.70 11.63
N ASN A 69 11.19 -16.67 10.80
CA ASN A 69 12.13 -15.56 10.98
C ASN A 69 11.90 -14.85 12.32
N ILE A 70 10.65 -14.63 12.74
CA ILE A 70 10.31 -14.03 14.04
C ILE A 70 10.78 -14.92 15.20
N SER A 71 10.59 -16.24 15.11
CA SER A 71 11.04 -17.18 16.14
C SER A 71 12.57 -17.23 16.25
N GLU A 72 13.28 -17.23 15.13
CA GLU A 72 14.75 -17.19 15.09
C GLU A 72 15.29 -15.88 15.66
N GLU A 73 14.66 -14.74 15.31
CA GLU A 73 15.00 -13.44 15.90
C GLU A 73 14.78 -13.41 17.43
N HIS A 74 13.70 -14.04 17.91
CA HIS A 74 13.41 -14.13 19.34
C HIS A 74 14.46 -14.98 20.06
N GLU A 75 14.81 -16.13 19.52
CA GLU A 75 15.83 -17.03 20.08
C GLU A 75 17.22 -16.36 20.10
N ILE A 76 17.59 -15.64 19.04
CA ILE A 76 18.84 -14.87 18.99
C ILE A 76 18.84 -13.75 20.04
N LYS A 77 17.72 -13.05 20.22
CA LYS A 77 17.58 -12.03 21.28
C LYS A 77 17.68 -12.63 22.68
N GLU A 78 17.06 -13.77 22.92
CA GLU A 78 17.14 -14.49 24.19
C GLU A 78 18.57 -14.91 24.52
N ARG A 79 19.28 -15.54 23.57
CA ARG A 79 20.70 -15.92 23.72
C ARG A 79 21.59 -14.71 24.02
N ARG A 80 21.41 -13.61 23.29
CA ARG A 80 22.12 -12.35 23.56
C ARG A 80 21.77 -11.75 24.92
N SER A 81 20.53 -11.85 25.36
CA SER A 81 20.09 -11.35 26.66
C SER A 81 20.59 -12.21 27.83
N GLY A 82 20.79 -13.52 27.61
CA GLY A 82 21.35 -14.48 28.56
C GLY A 82 22.85 -14.29 28.79
N GLU A 83 23.60 -13.84 27.79
CA GLU A 83 25.03 -13.50 27.93
C GLU A 83 25.29 -12.25 28.78
N VAL A 84 24.30 -11.34 28.91
CA VAL A 84 24.43 -10.08 29.66
C VAL A 84 24.17 -10.24 31.16
N LYS A 85 23.65 -11.38 31.63
CA LYS A 85 23.43 -11.64 33.07
C LYS A 85 24.61 -12.36 33.74
N ARG A 86 25.84 -11.91 33.49
CA ARG A 86 26.95 -12.15 34.43
C ARG A 86 27.18 -10.88 35.26
N LYS A 87 26.51 -10.81 36.41
CA LYS A 87 26.97 -10.06 37.58
C LYS A 87 26.72 -10.93 38.80
#